data_AF-A0A090SEY7-F1
#
_entry.id   AF-A0A090SEY7-F1
#
_cell.length_a   1.000
_cell.length_b   1.000
_cell.length_c   1.000
_cell.angle_alpha   90.00
_cell.angle_beta   90.00
_cell.angle_gamma   90.00
#
_symmetry.space_group_name_H-M   'P 1'
#
loop_
_entity.id
_entity.type
_entity.pdbx_description
1 polymer ?
#
loop_
_entity_poly.entity_id
_entity_poly.type
_entity_poly.pdbx_seq_one_letter_code
_entity_poly.pdbx_strand_id
1 'polypeptide(L)'
;MQKKLDKGAACFSQMAETYQNYANSIQESKDFNPVSYMSSHDTELFFSRFKDYTMQQNAANALLLSPGAVQVYYGDEIGRNIGPYADDFHQGTRSDMVWDLSKDKQALLKHWQTLGQFRDRHPAVGAGEHKVIDNDNAYVFSRELDQDKVIVAYFGK
;
A
#
# COMPACT_ATOMS: atom_id res chain seq x y z
N MET A 1 -0.32 3.81 -9.01
CA MET A 1 -0.03 3.62 -7.58
C MET A 1 1.29 4.29 -7.15
N GLN A 2 2.45 3.80 -7.57
CA GLN A 2 3.77 4.24 -7.08
C GLN A 2 3.94 5.76 -6.88
N LYS A 3 3.72 6.58 -7.92
CA LYS A 3 3.87 8.05 -7.86
C LYS A 3 2.87 8.77 -6.93
N LYS A 4 1.81 8.09 -6.50
CA LYS A 4 0.75 8.64 -5.63
C LYS A 4 0.96 8.27 -4.16
N LEU A 5 1.76 7.23 -3.88
CA LEU A 5 1.95 6.68 -2.54
C LEU A 5 2.55 7.70 -1.56
N ASP A 6 3.39 8.63 -2.01
CA ASP A 6 3.95 9.68 -1.16
C ASP A 6 2.85 10.55 -0.56
N LYS A 7 1.91 10.98 -1.42
CA LYS A 7 0.75 11.77 -1.01
C LYS A 7 -0.20 10.95 -0.16
N GLY A 8 -0.45 9.69 -0.52
CA GLY A 8 -1.31 8.77 0.25
C GLY A 8 -0.74 8.42 1.63
N ALA A 9 0.58 8.27 1.73
CA ALA A 9 1.26 8.01 2.99
C ALA A 9 1.28 9.25 3.91
N ALA A 10 1.41 10.44 3.32
CA ALA A 10 1.29 11.69 4.06
C ALA A 10 -0.16 11.96 4.49
N CYS A 11 -1.13 11.72 3.60
CA CYS A 11 -2.55 11.93 3.81
C CYS A 11 -3.38 10.91 3.01
N PHE A 12 -3.98 9.95 3.71
CA PHE A 12 -4.65 8.81 3.09
C PHE A 12 -5.84 9.20 2.20
N SER A 13 -6.50 10.32 2.46
CA SER A 13 -7.59 10.84 1.61
C SER A 13 -7.13 11.19 0.19
N GLN A 14 -5.84 11.43 -0.03
CA GLN A 14 -5.27 11.66 -1.36
C GLN A 14 -5.32 10.40 -2.25
N MET A 15 -5.64 9.23 -1.68
CA MET A 15 -5.85 8.00 -2.43
C MET A 15 -7.24 7.89 -3.06
N ALA A 16 -8.20 8.75 -2.68
CA ALA A 16 -9.60 8.61 -3.07
C ALA A 16 -9.80 8.48 -4.59
N GLU A 17 -9.24 9.42 -5.36
CA GLU A 17 -9.31 9.40 -6.83
C GLU A 17 -8.65 8.14 -7.41
N THR A 18 -7.49 7.73 -6.87
CA THR A 18 -6.77 6.54 -7.36
C THR A 18 -7.57 5.27 -7.12
N TYR A 19 -8.19 5.15 -5.94
CA TYR A 19 -9.03 4.01 -5.60
C TYR A 19 -10.31 3.96 -6.45
N GLN A 20 -10.98 5.10 -6.66
CA GLN A 20 -12.17 5.14 -7.51
C GLN A 20 -11.83 4.72 -8.94
N ASN A 21 -10.74 5.26 -9.49
CA ASN A 21 -10.31 4.94 -10.85
C ASN A 21 -10.00 3.45 -11.00
N TYR A 22 -9.29 2.84 -10.05
CA TYR A 22 -8.97 1.41 -10.12
C TYR A 22 -10.21 0.54 -9.99
N ALA A 23 -11.10 0.85 -9.05
CA ALA A 23 -12.35 0.10 -8.90
C ALA A 23 -13.22 0.18 -10.17
N ASN A 24 -13.36 1.37 -10.76
CA ASN A 24 -14.11 1.55 -12.01
C ASN A 24 -13.48 0.75 -13.15
N SER A 25 -12.17 0.83 -13.35
CA SER A 25 -11.50 0.09 -14.43
C SER A 25 -11.65 -1.44 -14.31
N ILE A 26 -11.62 -1.99 -13.09
CA ILE A 26 -11.84 -3.41 -12.85
C ILE A 26 -13.28 -3.81 -13.19
N GLN A 27 -14.27 -2.98 -12.84
CA GLN A 27 -15.68 -3.25 -13.15
C GLN A 27 -16.02 -3.10 -14.63
N GLU A 28 -15.39 -2.14 -15.32
CA GLU A 28 -15.62 -1.85 -16.74
C GLU A 28 -14.93 -2.86 -17.67
N SER A 29 -13.85 -3.51 -17.23
CA SER A 29 -13.02 -4.38 -18.07
C SER A 29 -12.74 -5.73 -17.41
N LYS A 30 -13.47 -6.77 -17.84
CA LYS A 30 -13.38 -8.13 -17.28
C LYS A 30 -11.99 -8.77 -17.36
N ASP A 31 -11.18 -8.38 -18.34
CA ASP A 31 -9.83 -8.93 -18.55
C ASP A 31 -8.72 -8.02 -17.99
N PHE A 32 -9.07 -7.03 -17.17
CA PHE A 32 -8.14 -6.08 -16.58
C PHE A 32 -8.10 -6.18 -15.05
N ASN A 33 -6.90 -6.35 -14.50
CA ASN A 33 -6.66 -6.24 -13.07
C ASN A 33 -5.34 -5.48 -12.84
N PRO A 34 -5.36 -4.26 -12.27
CA PRO A 34 -4.14 -3.49 -12.05
C PRO A 34 -3.31 -4.16 -10.94
N VAL A 35 -1.99 -4.26 -11.17
CA VAL A 35 -1.04 -4.66 -10.13
C VAL A 35 -0.36 -3.41 -9.56
N SER A 36 -0.65 -3.13 -8.31
CA SER A 36 -0.10 -2.00 -7.57
C SER A 36 1.16 -2.39 -6.82
N TYR A 37 2.22 -1.60 -6.94
CA TYR A 37 3.44 -1.73 -6.14
C TYR A 37 3.96 -0.37 -5.71
N MET A 38 4.79 -0.40 -4.67
CA MET A 38 5.44 0.78 -4.08
C MET A 38 6.91 0.87 -4.49
N SER A 39 7.62 -0.25 -4.35
CA SER A 39 9.04 -0.36 -4.67
C SER A 39 9.29 -1.56 -5.57
N SER A 40 10.45 -1.54 -6.23
CA SER A 40 10.92 -2.62 -7.10
C SER A 40 12.44 -2.52 -7.26
N HIS A 41 13.02 -3.55 -7.88
CA HIS A 41 14.44 -3.65 -8.18
C HIS A 41 14.94 -2.66 -9.26
N ASP A 42 14.04 -1.98 -9.97
CA ASP A 42 14.33 -1.02 -11.04
C ASP A 42 13.74 0.38 -10.74
N THR A 43 13.40 0.64 -9.47
CA THR A 43 12.85 1.94 -9.04
C THR A 43 13.60 2.47 -7.83
N GLU A 44 12.90 2.85 -6.77
CA GLU A 44 13.47 3.28 -5.50
C GLU A 44 12.79 2.53 -4.35
N LEU A 45 13.47 2.44 -3.19
CA LEU A 45 12.84 1.97 -1.97
C LEU A 45 12.07 3.13 -1.32
N PHE A 46 10.77 2.95 -1.03
CA PHE A 46 9.99 4.02 -0.43
C PHE A 46 10.61 4.47 0.90
N PHE A 47 11.02 3.51 1.73
CA PHE A 47 11.63 3.76 3.02
C PHE A 47 12.93 4.58 2.92
N SER A 48 13.74 4.43 1.87
CA SER A 48 15.01 5.15 1.79
C SER A 48 14.85 6.66 1.57
N ARG A 49 13.71 7.09 1.04
CA ARG A 49 13.42 8.51 0.77
C ARG A 49 13.01 9.27 2.03
N PHE A 50 12.29 8.61 2.94
CA PHE A 50 11.76 9.24 4.16
C PHE A 50 12.47 8.80 5.44
N LYS A 51 12.96 7.55 5.48
CA LYS A 51 13.55 6.88 6.65
C LYS A 51 12.69 7.01 7.90
N ASP A 52 11.37 6.97 7.71
CA ASP A 52 10.37 7.16 8.75
C ASP A 52 9.40 5.98 8.76
N TYR A 53 9.28 5.32 9.91
CA TYR A 53 8.44 4.13 10.07
C TYR A 53 6.94 4.45 10.00
N THR A 54 6.52 5.64 10.43
CA THR A 54 5.11 6.07 10.33
C THR A 54 4.71 6.26 8.88
N MET A 55 5.56 6.91 8.08
CA MET A 55 5.38 7.05 6.63
C MET A 55 5.32 5.68 5.94
N GLN A 56 6.18 4.73 6.34
CA GLN A 56 6.16 3.37 5.80
C GLN A 56 4.87 2.61 6.16
N GLN A 57 4.38 2.75 7.40
CA GLN A 57 3.08 2.17 7.82
C GLN A 57 1.92 2.78 7.04
N ASN A 58 1.91 4.10 6.85
CA ASN A 58 0.87 4.76 6.07
C ASN A 58 0.91 4.37 4.59
N ALA A 59 2.10 4.18 4.02
CA ALA A 59 2.26 3.64 2.68
C ALA A 59 1.72 2.21 2.57
N ALA A 60 1.94 1.38 3.61
CA ALA A 60 1.34 0.04 3.69
C ALA A 60 -0.19 0.10 3.69
N ASN A 61 -0.80 1.03 4.45
CA ASN A 61 -2.25 1.25 4.44
C ASN A 61 -2.73 1.60 3.03
N ALA A 62 -2.06 2.56 2.36
CA ALA A 62 -2.41 3.03 1.02
C ALA A 62 -2.23 1.95 -0.07
N LEU A 63 -1.25 1.07 0.08
CA LEU A 63 -1.02 -0.03 -0.86
C LEU A 63 -1.99 -1.19 -0.63
N LEU A 64 -2.06 -1.71 0.60
CA LEU A 64 -2.78 -2.95 0.91
C LEU A 64 -4.31 -2.77 0.94
N LEU A 65 -4.82 -1.54 1.05
CA LEU A 65 -6.24 -1.22 0.91
C LEU A 65 -6.65 -0.80 -0.51
N SER A 66 -5.73 -0.86 -1.47
CA SER A 66 -6.01 -0.49 -2.86
C SER A 66 -6.82 -1.57 -3.61
N PRO A 67 -7.72 -1.16 -4.53
CA PRO A 67 -8.34 -2.09 -5.48
C PRO A 67 -7.31 -2.67 -6.45
N GLY A 68 -7.62 -3.85 -6.98
CA GLY A 68 -6.75 -4.64 -7.86
C GLY A 68 -5.74 -5.49 -7.10
N ALA A 69 -4.79 -6.11 -7.79
CA ALA A 69 -3.72 -6.87 -7.16
C ALA A 69 -2.66 -5.95 -6.53
N VAL A 70 -1.93 -6.47 -5.55
CA VAL A 70 -0.81 -5.76 -4.89
C VAL A 70 0.44 -6.62 -4.95
N GLN A 71 1.58 -5.99 -5.17
CA GLN A 71 2.90 -6.61 -5.13
C GLN A 71 3.75 -5.90 -4.07
N VAL A 72 4.23 -6.67 -3.11
CA VAL A 72 5.15 -6.23 -2.06
C VAL A 72 6.56 -6.61 -2.51
N TYR A 73 7.49 -5.65 -2.49
CA TYR A 73 8.89 -5.93 -2.76
C TYR A 73 9.61 -6.25 -1.47
N TYR A 74 10.49 -7.27 -1.48
CA TYR A 74 11.07 -7.80 -0.25
C TYR A 74 11.75 -6.70 0.58
N GLY A 75 11.42 -6.66 1.87
CA GLY A 75 11.95 -5.68 2.80
C GLY A 75 11.14 -4.38 2.89
N ASP A 76 10.12 -4.16 2.06
CA ASP A 76 9.18 -3.04 2.28
C ASP A 76 8.46 -3.19 3.63
N GLU A 77 8.13 -4.42 4.01
CA GLU A 77 7.46 -4.79 5.25
C GLU A 77 8.30 -4.56 6.52
N ILE A 78 9.61 -4.34 6.37
CA ILE A 78 10.54 -4.06 7.47
C ILE A 78 11.33 -2.76 7.27
N GLY A 79 11.02 -1.94 6.26
CA GLY A 79 11.75 -0.71 5.96
C GLY A 79 13.22 -0.99 5.67
N ARG A 80 13.50 -1.84 4.68
CA ARG A 80 14.87 -2.17 4.25
C ARG A 80 15.54 -0.94 3.65
N ASN A 81 16.80 -0.71 4.03
CA ASN A 81 17.60 0.38 3.49
C ASN A 81 18.19 0.01 2.14
N ILE A 82 18.50 1.02 1.33
CA ILE A 82 19.34 0.82 0.15
C ILE A 82 20.71 0.28 0.54
N GLY A 83 21.25 -0.55 -0.33
CA GLY A 83 22.62 -1.06 -0.27
C GLY A 83 23.61 -0.11 -0.94
N PRO A 84 24.87 -0.54 -1.08
CA PRO A 84 25.87 0.23 -1.81
C PRO A 84 25.48 0.37 -3.29
N TYR A 85 25.79 1.52 -3.87
CA TYR A 85 25.74 1.74 -5.31
C TYR A 85 27.04 1.26 -5.96
N ALA A 86 26.95 0.76 -7.19
CA ALA A 86 28.08 0.69 -8.12
C ALA A 86 27.61 1.26 -9.47
N ASP A 87 27.92 0.60 -10.59
CA ASP A 87 27.69 1.13 -11.94
C ASP A 87 26.21 1.17 -12.36
N ASP A 88 25.31 0.50 -11.61
CA ASP A 88 23.86 0.51 -11.81
C ASP A 88 23.17 1.39 -10.74
N PHE A 89 22.46 2.42 -11.18
CA PHE A 89 21.72 3.35 -10.31
C PHE A 89 20.68 2.64 -9.43
N HIS A 90 20.12 1.52 -9.88
CA HIS A 90 19.12 0.76 -9.12
C HIS A 90 19.73 -0.35 -8.26
N GLN A 91 21.04 -0.60 -8.33
CA GLN A 91 21.71 -1.65 -7.55
C GLN A 91 21.42 -1.54 -6.05
N GLY A 92 21.38 -0.32 -5.52
CA GLY A 92 21.08 -0.06 -4.11
C GLY A 92 19.71 -0.62 -3.68
N THR A 93 18.73 -0.77 -4.58
CA THR A 93 17.40 -1.33 -4.25
C THR A 93 17.42 -2.85 -4.04
N ARG A 94 18.53 -3.52 -4.39
CA ARG A 94 18.73 -4.97 -4.33
C ARG A 94 19.62 -5.39 -3.15
N SER A 95 19.63 -4.59 -2.07
CA SER A 95 20.39 -4.89 -0.84
C SER A 95 19.92 -6.16 -0.14
N ASP A 96 20.80 -6.73 0.67
CA ASP A 96 20.51 -7.93 1.45
C ASP A 96 19.29 -7.77 2.35
N MET A 97 18.55 -8.87 2.51
CA MET A 97 17.45 -8.94 3.46
C MET A 97 17.97 -8.82 4.89
N VAL A 98 17.24 -8.10 5.74
CA VAL A 98 17.55 -7.98 7.16
C VAL A 98 16.81 -9.08 7.92
N TRP A 99 17.54 -10.04 8.46
CA TRP A 99 16.98 -11.16 9.21
C TRP A 99 16.94 -10.93 10.72
N ASP A 100 17.89 -10.17 11.25
CA ASP A 100 17.89 -9.74 12.65
C ASP A 100 17.16 -8.40 12.78
N LEU A 101 15.90 -8.46 13.24
CA LEU A 101 15.00 -7.31 13.25
C LEU A 101 15.06 -6.57 14.58
N SER A 102 15.31 -5.26 14.53
CA SER A 102 15.07 -4.37 15.67
C SER A 102 13.59 -4.32 16.05
N LYS A 103 13.28 -3.82 17.25
CA LYS A 103 11.90 -3.67 17.74
C LYS A 103 11.01 -2.88 16.77
N ASP A 104 11.52 -1.80 16.19
CA ASP A 104 10.76 -0.98 15.22
C ASP A 104 10.44 -1.75 13.94
N LYS A 105 11.41 -2.54 13.43
CA LYS A 105 11.19 -3.38 12.25
C LYS A 105 10.19 -4.51 12.52
N GLN A 106 10.22 -5.10 13.71
CA GLN A 106 9.23 -6.09 14.12
C GLN A 106 7.83 -5.48 14.22
N ALA A 107 7.71 -4.27 14.77
CA ALA A 107 6.43 -3.55 14.84
C ALA A 107 5.90 -3.20 13.45
N LEU A 108 6.77 -2.74 12.54
CA LEU A 108 6.41 -2.50 11.14
C LEU A 108 5.94 -3.79 10.46
N LEU A 109 6.70 -4.89 10.58
CA LEU A 109 6.33 -6.19 10.01
C LEU A 109 4.96 -6.64 10.52
N LYS A 110 4.70 -6.48 11.82
CA LYS A 110 3.42 -6.83 12.42
C LYS A 110 2.26 -6.02 11.82
N HIS A 111 2.48 -4.74 11.54
CA HIS A 111 1.50 -3.88 10.87
C HIS A 111 1.19 -4.39 9.44
N TRP A 112 2.24 -4.66 8.65
CA TRP A 112 2.09 -5.20 7.29
C TRP A 112 1.38 -6.55 7.27
N GLN A 113 1.73 -7.46 8.18
CA GLN A 113 1.05 -8.74 8.34
C GLN A 113 -0.43 -8.57 8.70
N THR A 114 -0.75 -7.63 9.59
CA THR A 114 -2.13 -7.36 10.01
C THR A 114 -2.97 -6.89 8.82
N LEU A 115 -2.47 -5.95 8.01
CA LEU A 115 -3.13 -5.48 6.79
C LEU A 115 -3.22 -6.58 5.73
N GLY A 116 -2.16 -7.37 5.54
CA GLY A 116 -2.14 -8.49 4.60
C GLY A 116 -3.18 -9.54 4.94
N GLN A 117 -3.27 -9.94 6.21
CA GLN A 117 -4.30 -10.87 6.72
C GLN A 117 -5.70 -10.28 6.66
N PHE A 118 -5.84 -8.97 6.84
CA PHE A 118 -7.13 -8.30 6.65
C PHE A 118 -7.56 -8.38 5.18
N ARG A 119 -6.68 -8.01 4.25
CA ARG A 119 -6.93 -8.07 2.82
C ARG A 119 -7.24 -9.48 2.31
N ASP A 120 -6.52 -10.49 2.79
CA ASP A 120 -6.74 -11.89 2.45
C ASP A 120 -8.14 -12.39 2.88
N ARG A 121 -8.55 -12.01 4.09
CA ARG A 121 -9.89 -12.34 4.62
C ARG A 121 -11.03 -11.56 3.98
N HIS A 122 -10.73 -10.45 3.31
CA HIS A 122 -11.70 -9.55 2.71
C HIS A 122 -11.42 -9.28 1.23
N PRO A 123 -11.76 -10.23 0.32
CA PRO A 123 -11.61 -10.06 -1.12
C PRO A 123 -12.27 -8.78 -1.67
N ALA A 124 -13.29 -8.24 -0.98
CA ALA A 124 -13.91 -6.96 -1.33
C ALA A 124 -12.90 -5.81 -1.41
N VAL A 125 -11.82 -5.84 -0.64
CA VAL A 125 -10.77 -4.80 -0.69
C VAL A 125 -10.15 -4.69 -2.09
N GLY A 126 -9.92 -5.84 -2.75
CA GLY A 126 -9.28 -5.90 -4.06
C GLY A 126 -10.25 -5.86 -5.23
N ALA A 127 -11.38 -6.60 -5.13
CA ALA A 127 -12.29 -6.82 -6.26
C ALA A 127 -13.69 -6.20 -6.07
N GLY A 128 -14.00 -5.72 -4.87
CA GLY A 128 -15.32 -5.18 -4.56
C GLY A 128 -15.59 -3.79 -5.14
N GLU A 129 -16.87 -3.44 -5.19
CA GLU A 129 -17.31 -2.10 -5.58
C GLU A 129 -16.81 -1.06 -4.58
N HIS A 130 -16.29 0.06 -5.10
CA HIS A 130 -15.84 1.19 -4.29
C HIS A 130 -16.96 2.22 -4.20
N LYS A 131 -17.34 2.58 -2.97
CA LYS A 131 -18.26 3.70 -2.72
C LYS A 131 -17.73 4.60 -1.62
N VAL A 132 -17.52 5.88 -1.94
CA VAL A 132 -17.23 6.91 -0.93
C VAL A 132 -18.51 7.20 -0.14
N ILE A 133 -18.35 7.39 1.17
CA ILE A 133 -19.42 7.74 2.10
C ILE A 133 -19.15 9.17 2.56
N ASP A 134 -20.09 10.07 2.28
CA ASP A 134 -19.97 11.49 2.65
C ASP A 134 -19.80 11.65 4.16
N ASN A 135 -18.74 12.37 4.54
CA ASN A 135 -18.43 12.70 5.92
C ASN A 135 -17.61 13.98 5.98
N ASP A 136 -17.97 14.90 6.87
CA ASP A 136 -17.35 16.23 6.93
C ASP A 136 -15.91 16.21 7.48
N ASN A 137 -15.54 15.17 8.26
CA ASN A 137 -14.33 15.16 9.07
C ASN A 137 -13.40 13.97 8.78
N ALA A 138 -13.77 13.10 7.84
CA ALA A 138 -13.03 11.88 7.55
C ALA A 138 -13.18 11.48 6.09
N TYR A 139 -12.14 10.81 5.57
CA TYR A 139 -12.30 10.05 4.35
C TYR A 139 -12.86 8.67 4.69
N VAL A 140 -14.11 8.43 4.31
CA VAL A 140 -14.82 7.18 4.59
C VAL A 140 -15.25 6.53 3.28
N PHE A 141 -15.07 5.22 3.16
CA PHE A 141 -15.54 4.46 2.02
C PHE A 141 -15.92 3.02 2.41
N SER A 142 -16.76 2.41 1.59
CA SER A 142 -17.02 0.98 1.62
C SER A 142 -16.37 0.23 0.46
N ARG A 143 -16.13 -1.05 0.70
CA ARG A 143 -15.85 -2.09 -0.30
C ARG A 143 -16.87 -3.20 -0.12
N GLU A 144 -17.50 -3.62 -1.20
CA GLU A 144 -18.53 -4.66 -1.15
C GLU A 144 -18.34 -5.65 -2.30
N LEU A 145 -18.28 -6.94 -1.98
CA LEU A 145 -18.25 -8.04 -2.92
C LEU A 145 -19.09 -9.18 -2.36
N ASP A 146 -20.21 -9.48 -3.02
CA ASP A 146 -21.21 -10.46 -2.55
C ASP A 146 -21.64 -10.19 -1.09
N GLN A 147 -21.25 -11.05 -0.14
CA GLN A 147 -21.54 -10.90 1.29
C GLN A 147 -20.39 -10.26 2.09
N ASP A 148 -19.23 -10.07 1.47
CA ASP A 148 -18.07 -9.44 2.10
C ASP A 148 -18.19 -7.92 1.99
N LYS A 149 -18.23 -7.25 3.14
CA LYS A 149 -18.35 -5.80 3.23
C LYS A 149 -17.38 -5.23 4.24
N VAL A 150 -16.58 -4.28 3.78
CA VAL A 150 -15.63 -3.53 4.59
C VAL A 150 -15.99 -2.06 4.57
N ILE A 151 -15.89 -1.39 5.72
CA ILE A 151 -15.92 0.06 5.83
C ILE A 151 -14.57 0.51 6.36
N VAL A 152 -13.93 1.45 5.66
CA VAL A 152 -12.68 2.09 6.09
C VAL A 152 -12.98 3.56 6.37
N ALA A 153 -12.59 4.02 7.56
CA ALA A 153 -12.67 5.42 7.94
C ALA A 153 -11.27 5.92 8.31
N TYR A 154 -10.84 6.99 7.66
CA TYR A 154 -9.60 7.70 7.96
C TYR A 154 -9.93 9.10 8.47
N PHE A 155 -9.75 9.28 9.76
CA PHE A 155 -9.74 10.58 10.42
C PHE A 155 -8.31 11.09 10.30
N GLY A 156 -8.11 12.24 9.67
CA GLY A 156 -6.78 12.83 9.49
C GLY A 156 -6.03 13.04 10.81
N LYS A 157 -4.78 13.48 10.72
CA LYS A 157 -4.05 14.01 11.88
C LYS A 157 -4.49 15.43 12.20
#